data_AF-S5DQ02-F1
#
_entry.id   AF-S5DQ02-F1
#
_cell.length_a   1.000
_cell.length_b   1.000
_cell.length_c   1.000
_cell.angle_alpha   90.00
_cell.angle_beta   90.00
_cell.angle_gamma   90.00
#
_symmetry.space_group_name_H-M   'P 1'
#
loop_
_entity.id
_entity.type
_entity.pdbx_description
1 polymer ?
#
loop_
_entity_poly.entity_id
_entity_poly.type
_entity_poly.pdbx_seq_one_letter_code
_entity_poly.pdbx_strand_id
1 'polypeptide(L)'
;MDNKIEKKLKIWIENNLISEDVFDSIKDFEANQPKLVSKGTLSKTIILIGGLFVFIGLTAIVDQVFPDWAQLISLVVFTSVLFYSAFFIEKKYDGNTFLFDSNEKLACFLFLLATGGFGFSTFLVLEFFDVDEDTSRIITSTLTFILSIYLFNKTKYIYQQLTLIISSEIFLINLLEMLDNTNLNDELMYGVLQILIGSFFLRFTFYSLDPKWLGYLFSCFALVAGVAFIDSYIGGEEFLGIILQLLLAILLIWLSVRLSNETILFVGSFSLLINLPRLITEIFPNLGFLFLLITGTLLIFVGLYLNRLRESIKSI
;
A
#
# COMPACT_ATOMS: atom_id res chain seq x y z
N MET A 1 -31.97 2.17 0.24
CA MET A 1 -31.98 1.85 -1.20
C MET A 1 -30.76 2.47 -1.89
N ASP A 2 -30.03 1.68 -2.69
CA ASP A 2 -28.92 2.16 -3.54
C ASP A 2 -29.46 3.02 -4.70
N ASN A 3 -28.80 4.15 -5.00
CA ASN A 3 -29.14 5.06 -6.10
C ASN A 3 -29.22 4.36 -7.47
N LYS A 4 -28.44 3.28 -7.68
CA LYS A 4 -28.51 2.48 -8.92
C LYS A 4 -29.79 1.65 -9.00
N ILE A 5 -30.23 1.08 -7.87
CA ILE A 5 -31.46 0.28 -7.78
C ILE A 5 -32.67 1.20 -7.96
N GLU A 6 -32.66 2.38 -7.32
CA GLU A 6 -33.71 3.39 -7.49
C GLU A 6 -33.87 3.83 -8.96
N LYS A 7 -32.76 4.10 -9.65
CA LYS A 7 -32.81 4.45 -11.08
C LYS A 7 -33.39 3.33 -11.95
N LYS A 8 -33.00 2.07 -11.71
CA LYS A 8 -33.56 0.93 -12.45
C LYS A 8 -35.05 0.75 -12.18
N LEU A 9 -35.48 0.87 -10.93
CA LEU A 9 -36.88 0.74 -10.54
C LEU A 9 -37.75 1.85 -11.16
N LYS A 10 -37.26 3.09 -11.23
CA LYS A 10 -37.94 4.18 -11.95
C LYS A 10 -38.09 3.87 -13.44
N ILE A 11 -37.05 3.36 -14.09
CA ILE A 11 -37.12 2.91 -15.50
C ILE A 11 -38.15 1.78 -15.66
N TRP A 12 -38.28 0.89 -14.67
CA TRP A 12 -39.27 -0.20 -14.74
C TRP A 12 -40.71 0.30 -14.57
N ILE A 13 -40.96 1.29 -13.71
CA ILE A 13 -42.26 1.98 -13.66
C ILE A 13 -42.55 2.68 -14.99
N GLU A 14 -41.59 3.45 -15.49
CA GLU A 14 -41.75 4.22 -16.74
C GLU A 14 -42.07 3.33 -17.95
N ASN A 15 -41.61 2.07 -17.93
CA ASN A 15 -41.89 1.07 -18.96
C ASN A 15 -43.08 0.15 -18.64
N ASN A 16 -43.89 0.44 -17.61
CA ASN A 16 -45.01 -0.39 -17.15
C ASN A 16 -44.63 -1.85 -16.83
N LEU A 17 -43.39 -2.11 -16.44
CA LEU A 17 -42.92 -3.44 -16.05
C LEU A 17 -43.30 -3.79 -14.61
N ILE A 18 -43.48 -2.76 -13.77
CA ILE A 18 -43.94 -2.87 -12.39
C ILE A 18 -44.96 -1.76 -12.09
N SER A 19 -45.85 -1.99 -11.13
CA SER A 19 -46.78 -0.96 -10.64
C SER A 19 -46.13 -0.05 -9.58
N GLU A 20 -46.77 1.09 -9.33
CA GLU A 20 -46.34 2.06 -8.30
C GLU A 20 -46.39 1.43 -6.89
N ASP A 21 -47.40 0.59 -6.61
CA ASP A 21 -47.50 -0.18 -5.36
C ASP A 21 -46.32 -1.15 -5.15
N VAL A 22 -45.85 -1.79 -6.22
CA VAL A 22 -44.70 -2.71 -6.17
C VAL A 22 -43.40 -1.93 -5.96
N PHE A 23 -43.27 -0.74 -6.55
CA PHE A 23 -42.14 0.13 -6.31
C PHE A 23 -42.04 0.57 -4.85
N ASP A 24 -43.13 1.04 -4.27
CA ASP A 24 -43.15 1.48 -2.88
C ASP A 24 -42.91 0.31 -1.91
N SER A 25 -43.45 -0.87 -2.22
CA SER A 25 -43.18 -2.09 -1.45
C SER A 25 -41.70 -2.49 -1.48
N ILE A 26 -41.03 -2.39 -2.64
CA ILE A 26 -39.60 -2.68 -2.77
C ILE A 26 -38.77 -1.62 -2.06
N LYS A 27 -39.17 -0.35 -2.15
CA LYS A 27 -38.51 0.78 -1.49
C LYS A 27 -38.57 0.66 0.03
N ASP A 28 -39.74 0.29 0.57
CA ASP A 28 -39.93 0.05 2.01
C ASP A 28 -39.17 -1.20 2.47
N PHE A 29 -39.14 -2.26 1.66
CA PHE A 29 -38.32 -3.45 1.94
C PHE A 29 -36.82 -3.10 1.99
N GLU A 30 -36.30 -2.35 1.01
CA GLU A 30 -34.90 -1.89 0.93
C GLU A 30 -34.54 -0.84 1.99
N ALA A 31 -35.51 -0.07 2.48
CA ALA A 31 -35.32 0.89 3.57
C ALA A 31 -35.27 0.19 4.94
N ASN A 32 -36.02 -0.90 5.09
CA ASN A 32 -36.10 -1.70 6.31
C ASN A 32 -35.07 -2.84 6.36
N GLN A 33 -34.37 -3.14 5.26
CA GLN A 33 -33.21 -4.01 5.33
C GLN A 33 -32.11 -3.36 6.16
N PRO A 34 -31.46 -4.10 7.09
CA PRO A 34 -30.27 -3.60 7.74
C PRO A 34 -29.26 -3.24 6.66
N LYS A 35 -28.84 -1.96 6.63
CA LYS A 35 -27.81 -1.48 5.69
C LYS A 35 -26.66 -2.47 5.72
N LEU A 36 -26.48 -3.19 4.62
CA LEU A 36 -25.35 -4.08 4.41
C LEU A 36 -24.09 -3.21 4.33
N VAL A 37 -23.51 -2.91 5.50
CA VAL A 37 -22.20 -2.28 5.62
C VAL A 37 -21.24 -3.09 4.75
N SER A 38 -20.53 -2.39 3.86
CA SER A 38 -19.67 -2.96 2.81
C SER A 38 -18.92 -4.20 3.31
N LYS A 39 -19.33 -5.34 2.74
CA LYS A 39 -19.12 -6.69 3.27
C LYS A 39 -17.65 -7.12 3.23
N GLY A 40 -16.96 -6.99 4.35
CA GLY A 40 -15.72 -7.71 4.66
C GLY A 40 -14.41 -6.98 4.38
N THR A 41 -14.41 -5.78 3.78
CA THR A 41 -13.19 -5.00 3.56
C THR A 41 -12.49 -4.64 4.87
N LEU A 42 -13.23 -4.23 5.89
CA LEU A 42 -12.65 -3.72 7.15
C LEU A 42 -11.87 -4.79 7.94
N SER A 43 -12.44 -5.99 8.13
CA SER A 43 -11.74 -7.10 8.81
C SER A 43 -10.49 -7.55 8.03
N LYS A 44 -10.55 -7.50 6.70
CA LYS A 44 -9.44 -7.89 5.81
C LYS A 44 -8.31 -6.87 5.83
N THR A 45 -8.65 -5.58 5.77
CA THR A 45 -7.70 -4.48 5.90
C THR A 45 -7.00 -4.52 7.27
N ILE A 46 -7.75 -4.83 8.34
CA ILE A 46 -7.18 -5.00 9.69
C ILE A 46 -6.17 -6.16 9.74
N ILE A 47 -6.47 -7.32 9.13
CA ILE A 47 -5.53 -8.45 9.07
C ILE A 47 -4.27 -8.08 8.27
N LEU A 48 -4.42 -7.36 7.16
CA LEU A 48 -3.31 -6.92 6.31
C LEU A 48 -2.38 -5.93 7.01
N ILE A 49 -2.95 -4.89 7.63
CA ILE A 49 -2.19 -3.93 8.44
C ILE A 49 -1.51 -4.64 9.60
N GLY A 50 -2.21 -5.57 10.25
CA GLY A 50 -1.64 -6.39 11.32
C GLY A 50 -0.46 -7.25 10.85
N GLY A 51 -0.59 -7.90 9.70
CA GLY A 51 0.49 -8.68 9.08
C GLY A 51 1.70 -7.83 8.69
N LEU A 52 1.49 -6.63 8.18
CA LEU A 52 2.55 -5.66 7.89
C LEU A 52 3.27 -5.18 9.15
N PHE A 53 2.55 -4.87 10.23
CA PHE A 53 3.17 -4.51 11.51
C PHE A 53 3.94 -5.65 12.15
N VAL A 54 3.44 -6.88 12.06
CA VAL A 54 4.20 -8.07 12.48
C VAL A 54 5.45 -8.23 11.62
N PHE A 55 5.37 -8.02 10.30
CA PHE A 55 6.51 -8.09 9.41
C PHE A 55 7.57 -7.03 9.77
N ILE A 56 7.19 -5.76 9.89
CA ILE A 56 8.10 -4.67 10.27
C ILE A 56 8.71 -4.90 11.67
N GLY A 57 7.91 -5.36 12.62
CA GLY A 57 8.39 -5.69 13.97
C GLY A 57 9.37 -6.87 13.96
N LEU A 58 9.11 -7.90 13.16
CA LEU A 58 10.00 -9.05 13.02
C LEU A 58 11.31 -8.70 12.33
N THR A 59 11.28 -7.93 11.24
CA THR A 59 12.51 -7.52 10.52
C THR A 59 13.43 -6.72 11.42
N ALA A 60 12.89 -5.82 12.24
CA ALA A 60 13.70 -5.01 13.12
C ALA A 60 14.20 -5.73 14.39
N ILE A 61 13.43 -6.69 14.92
CA ILE A 61 13.93 -7.58 15.98
C ILE A 61 15.04 -8.48 15.42
N VAL A 62 14.90 -8.90 14.16
CA VAL A 62 15.94 -9.63 13.46
C VAL A 62 17.22 -8.80 13.39
N ASP A 63 17.14 -7.52 13.00
CA ASP A 63 18.29 -6.59 12.99
C ASP A 63 18.96 -6.41 14.38
N GLN A 64 18.16 -6.33 15.46
CA GLN A 64 18.71 -6.08 16.79
C GLN A 64 19.30 -7.31 17.49
N VAL A 65 18.75 -8.50 17.22
CA VAL A 65 19.01 -9.70 18.02
C VAL A 65 19.95 -10.66 17.31
N PHE A 66 19.95 -10.66 15.99
CA PHE A 66 20.69 -11.64 15.20
C PHE A 66 21.89 -10.97 14.52
N PRO A 67 23.02 -11.69 14.38
CA PRO A 67 24.13 -11.23 13.55
C PRO A 67 23.71 -11.13 12.07
N ASP A 68 24.37 -10.26 11.30
CA ASP A 68 24.01 -9.86 9.93
C ASP A 68 23.70 -11.05 8.99
N TRP A 69 24.44 -12.15 9.12
CA TRP A 69 24.22 -13.36 8.32
C TRP A 69 22.87 -14.05 8.60
N ALA A 70 22.40 -14.01 9.84
CA ALA A 70 21.11 -14.59 10.24
C ALA A 70 19.94 -13.66 9.85
N GLN A 71 20.18 -12.35 9.80
CA GLN A 71 19.23 -11.37 9.27
C GLN A 71 18.98 -11.60 7.79
N LEU A 72 20.07 -11.71 7.02
CA LEU A 72 20.04 -11.98 5.59
C LEU A 72 19.29 -13.29 5.28
N ILE A 73 19.57 -14.38 6.00
CA ILE A 73 18.87 -15.66 5.81
C ILE A 73 17.37 -15.53 6.11
N SER A 74 16.99 -14.88 7.21
CA SER A 74 15.59 -14.68 7.60
C SER A 74 14.81 -13.94 6.51
N LEU A 75 15.38 -12.88 5.97
CA LEU A 75 14.77 -12.05 4.95
C LEU A 75 14.66 -12.77 3.59
N VAL A 76 15.69 -13.52 3.18
CA VAL A 76 15.66 -14.35 1.97
C VAL A 76 14.59 -15.44 2.08
N VAL A 77 14.48 -16.10 3.24
CA VAL A 77 13.45 -17.12 3.51
C VAL A 77 12.07 -16.49 3.47
N PHE A 78 11.87 -15.36 4.14
CA PHE A 78 10.57 -14.67 4.17
C PHE A 78 10.12 -14.23 2.77
N THR A 79 11.03 -13.61 2.00
CA THR A 79 10.78 -13.21 0.61
C THR A 79 10.41 -14.42 -0.26
N SER A 80 11.14 -15.53 -0.11
CA SER A 80 10.86 -16.78 -0.81
C SER A 80 9.49 -17.37 -0.46
N VAL A 81 9.10 -17.32 0.82
CA VAL A 81 7.79 -17.75 1.31
C VAL A 81 6.67 -16.88 0.75
N LEU A 82 6.86 -15.55 0.65
CA LEU A 82 5.90 -14.64 0.03
C LEU A 82 5.69 -14.97 -1.44
N PHE A 83 6.77 -15.15 -2.22
CA PHE A 83 6.66 -15.58 -3.61
C PHE A 83 5.96 -16.92 -3.74
N TYR A 84 6.39 -17.93 -2.99
CA TYR A 84 5.78 -19.26 -3.01
C TYR A 84 4.28 -19.19 -2.71
N SER A 85 3.89 -18.41 -1.69
CA SER A 85 2.49 -18.22 -1.31
C SER A 85 1.69 -17.52 -2.40
N ALA A 86 2.25 -16.48 -3.03
CA ALA A 86 1.63 -15.77 -4.15
C ALA A 86 1.38 -16.71 -5.34
N PHE A 87 2.40 -17.46 -5.77
CA PHE A 87 2.29 -18.43 -6.86
C PHE A 87 1.33 -19.58 -6.53
N PHE A 88 1.35 -20.08 -5.29
CA PHE A 88 0.45 -21.14 -4.84
C PHE A 88 -1.01 -20.70 -4.85
N ILE A 89 -1.30 -19.51 -4.32
CA ILE A 89 -2.66 -18.93 -4.29
C ILE A 89 -3.15 -18.68 -5.73
N GLU A 90 -2.29 -18.14 -6.59
CA GLU A 90 -2.61 -17.92 -8.01
C GLU A 90 -2.96 -19.22 -8.73
N LYS A 91 -2.17 -20.29 -8.52
CA LYS A 91 -2.37 -21.60 -9.17
C LYS A 91 -3.57 -22.37 -8.62
N LYS A 92 -3.84 -22.28 -7.31
CA LYS A 92 -4.89 -23.07 -6.64
C LYS A 92 -6.28 -22.46 -6.82
N TYR A 93 -6.39 -21.14 -6.94
CA TYR A 93 -7.67 -20.42 -6.93
C TYR A 93 -7.99 -19.77 -8.28
N ASP A 94 -7.73 -20.50 -9.38
CA ASP A 94 -7.91 -20.08 -10.77
C ASP A 94 -9.22 -19.27 -11.00
N GLY A 95 -9.11 -17.95 -10.88
CA GLY A 95 -10.24 -17.01 -11.03
C GLY A 95 -11.13 -16.75 -9.81
N ASN A 96 -11.06 -17.53 -8.72
CA ASN A 96 -11.89 -17.29 -7.54
C ASN A 96 -11.15 -16.52 -6.45
N THR A 97 -11.68 -15.35 -6.18
CA THR A 97 -11.22 -14.36 -5.21
C THR A 97 -11.28 -14.91 -3.79
N PHE A 98 -10.28 -15.68 -3.39
CA PHE A 98 -10.05 -15.90 -1.97
C PHE A 98 -9.62 -14.55 -1.37
N LEU A 99 -10.53 -13.98 -0.59
CA LEU A 99 -10.39 -12.78 0.24
C LEU A 99 -10.61 -11.40 -0.40
N PHE A 100 -10.82 -11.21 -1.70
CA PHE A 100 -11.10 -9.86 -2.26
C PHE A 100 -12.28 -9.87 -3.23
N ASP A 101 -13.46 -9.35 -2.86
CA ASP A 101 -14.57 -9.14 -3.82
C ASP A 101 -14.28 -7.95 -4.79
N SER A 102 -13.07 -7.40 -4.77
CA SER A 102 -12.56 -6.51 -5.81
C SER A 102 -11.81 -7.32 -6.87
N ASN A 103 -11.72 -6.80 -8.09
CA ASN A 103 -10.98 -7.42 -9.20
C ASN A 103 -9.48 -7.66 -8.91
N GLU A 104 -8.96 -7.33 -7.73
CA GLU A 104 -7.57 -7.49 -7.35
C GLU A 104 -7.36 -8.74 -6.49
N LYS A 105 -6.52 -9.66 -6.97
CA LYS A 105 -6.26 -10.95 -6.32
C LYS A 105 -5.30 -10.76 -5.15
N LEU A 106 -5.50 -11.47 -4.03
CA LEU A 106 -4.54 -11.52 -2.90
C LEU A 106 -3.11 -11.83 -3.36
N ALA A 107 -2.97 -12.69 -4.37
CA ALA A 107 -1.69 -12.98 -4.99
C ALA A 107 -0.97 -11.72 -5.50
N CYS A 108 -1.71 -10.75 -6.04
CA CYS A 108 -1.16 -9.49 -6.53
C CYS A 108 -0.63 -8.60 -5.40
N PHE A 109 -1.30 -8.59 -4.26
CA PHE A 109 -0.81 -7.91 -3.07
C PHE A 109 0.44 -8.61 -2.49
N LEU A 110 0.44 -9.95 -2.45
CA LEU A 110 1.60 -10.72 -2.01
C LEU A 110 2.80 -10.54 -2.95
N PHE A 111 2.58 -10.46 -4.26
CA PHE A 111 3.62 -10.12 -5.22
C PHE A 111 4.21 -8.74 -4.98
N LEU A 112 3.40 -7.73 -4.65
CA LEU A 112 3.89 -6.40 -4.29
C LEU A 112 4.82 -6.47 -3.06
N LEU A 113 4.40 -7.15 -1.99
CA LEU A 113 5.24 -7.34 -0.80
C LEU A 113 6.52 -8.12 -1.11
N ALA A 114 6.41 -9.18 -1.92
CA ALA A 114 7.54 -10.01 -2.30
C ALA A 114 8.56 -9.23 -3.15
N THR A 115 8.11 -8.33 -4.02
CA THR A 115 9.02 -7.45 -4.78
C THR A 115 9.76 -6.47 -3.88
N GLY A 116 9.09 -5.88 -2.88
CA GLY A 116 9.75 -5.04 -1.88
C GLY A 116 10.78 -5.83 -1.05
N GLY A 117 10.41 -7.01 -0.57
CA GLY A 117 11.31 -7.91 0.15
C GLY A 117 12.50 -8.36 -0.69
N PHE A 118 12.29 -8.61 -1.99
CA PHE A 118 13.36 -8.94 -2.93
C PHE A 118 14.37 -7.81 -3.08
N GLY A 119 13.92 -6.56 -3.24
CA GLY A 119 14.81 -5.41 -3.32
C GLY A 119 15.66 -5.29 -2.04
N PHE A 120 15.03 -5.31 -0.87
CA PHE A 120 15.74 -5.21 0.40
C PHE A 120 16.73 -6.37 0.61
N SER A 121 16.34 -7.61 0.25
CA SER A 121 17.24 -8.77 0.34
C SER A 121 18.43 -8.67 -0.60
N THR A 122 18.22 -8.14 -1.80
CA THR A 122 19.29 -7.96 -2.77
C THR A 122 20.31 -6.93 -2.29
N PHE A 123 19.83 -5.82 -1.72
CA PHE A 123 20.69 -4.79 -1.14
C PHE A 123 21.58 -5.34 -0.02
N LEU A 124 20.99 -6.01 0.97
CA LEU A 124 21.74 -6.60 2.09
C LEU A 124 22.71 -7.70 1.64
N VAL A 125 22.37 -8.48 0.61
CA VAL A 125 23.29 -9.47 0.04
C VAL A 125 24.52 -8.78 -0.55
N LEU A 126 24.34 -7.68 -1.27
CA LEU A 126 25.46 -6.93 -1.85
C LEU A 126 26.31 -6.27 -0.77
N GLU A 127 25.69 -5.69 0.24
CA GLU A 127 26.37 -5.12 1.41
C GLU A 127 27.18 -6.19 2.18
N PHE A 128 26.63 -7.39 2.37
CA PHE A 128 27.34 -8.52 2.98
C PHE A 128 28.60 -8.94 2.21
N PHE A 129 28.65 -8.70 0.90
CA PHE A 129 29.82 -8.95 0.06
C PHE A 129 30.73 -7.72 -0.10
N ASP A 130 30.58 -6.70 0.76
CA ASP A 130 31.34 -5.45 0.74
C ASP A 130 31.30 -4.73 -0.63
N VAL A 131 30.17 -4.85 -1.35
CA VAL A 131 29.94 -4.05 -2.56
C VAL A 131 29.63 -2.61 -2.14
N ASP A 132 30.19 -1.63 -2.86
CA ASP A 132 29.96 -0.22 -2.53
C ASP A 132 28.47 0.14 -2.56
N GLU A 133 28.08 1.11 -1.74
CA GLU A 133 26.66 1.45 -1.52
C GLU A 133 25.97 1.93 -2.81
N ASP A 134 26.64 2.77 -3.60
CA ASP A 134 26.10 3.33 -4.84
C ASP A 134 25.84 2.22 -5.86
N THR A 135 26.82 1.34 -6.07
CA THR A 135 26.71 0.15 -6.92
C THR A 135 25.61 -0.79 -6.39
N SER A 136 25.52 -0.96 -5.08
CA SER A 136 24.49 -1.80 -4.44
C SER A 136 23.08 -1.26 -4.69
N ARG A 137 22.88 0.06 -4.59
CA ARG A 137 21.61 0.75 -4.90
C ARG A 137 21.23 0.58 -6.38
N ILE A 138 22.17 0.73 -7.30
CA ILE A 138 21.92 0.59 -8.74
C ILE A 138 21.58 -0.86 -9.12
N ILE A 139 22.35 -1.84 -8.65
CA ILE A 139 22.09 -3.26 -8.93
C ILE A 139 20.72 -3.66 -8.36
N THR A 140 20.44 -3.28 -7.11
CA THR A 140 19.19 -3.59 -6.43
C THR A 140 17.98 -3.00 -7.15
N SER A 141 18.04 -1.70 -7.46
CA SER A 141 16.94 -1.00 -8.15
C SER A 141 16.71 -1.57 -9.56
N THR A 142 17.78 -1.92 -10.28
CA THR A 142 17.70 -2.56 -11.61
C THR A 142 17.00 -3.92 -11.53
N LEU A 143 17.44 -4.80 -10.63
CA LEU A 143 16.85 -6.13 -10.48
C LEU A 143 15.39 -6.07 -10.04
N THR A 144 15.07 -5.15 -9.12
CA THR A 144 13.70 -4.91 -8.64
C THR A 144 12.80 -4.40 -9.78
N PHE A 145 13.32 -3.52 -10.64
CA PHE A 145 12.61 -3.02 -11.82
C PHE A 145 12.34 -4.12 -12.84
N ILE A 146 13.33 -4.96 -13.16
CA ILE A 146 13.17 -6.11 -14.07
C ILE A 146 12.09 -7.08 -13.55
N LEU A 147 12.13 -7.40 -12.26
CA LEU A 147 11.12 -8.24 -11.62
C LEU A 147 9.72 -7.61 -11.70
N SER A 148 9.62 -6.30 -11.52
CA SER A 148 8.36 -5.57 -11.60
C SER A 148 7.78 -5.60 -13.01
N ILE A 149 8.60 -5.46 -14.05
CA ILE A 149 8.18 -5.64 -15.45
C ILE A 149 7.62 -7.04 -15.68
N TYR A 150 8.31 -8.07 -15.18
CA TYR A 150 7.86 -9.46 -15.31
C TYR A 150 6.48 -9.67 -14.67
N LEU A 151 6.28 -9.22 -13.43
CA LEU A 151 5.03 -9.37 -12.69
C LEU A 151 3.89 -8.55 -13.30
N PHE A 152 4.19 -7.34 -13.80
CA PHE A 152 3.24 -6.51 -14.52
C PHE A 152 2.73 -7.19 -15.79
N ASN A 153 3.63 -7.72 -16.62
CA ASN A 153 3.26 -8.41 -17.84
C ASN A 153 2.40 -9.66 -17.58
N LYS A 154 2.63 -10.33 -16.44
CA LYS A 154 1.89 -11.52 -16.04
C LYS A 154 0.45 -11.25 -15.61
N THR A 155 0.23 -10.19 -14.82
CA THR A 155 -1.03 -10.02 -14.09
C THR A 155 -1.81 -8.75 -14.47
N LYS A 156 -1.12 -7.68 -14.87
CA LYS A 156 -1.66 -6.36 -15.29
C LYS A 156 -2.64 -5.68 -14.31
N TYR A 157 -2.77 -6.18 -13.08
CA TYR A 157 -3.60 -5.57 -12.04
C TYR A 157 -2.95 -4.31 -11.46
N ILE A 158 -3.76 -3.52 -10.76
CA ILE A 158 -3.38 -2.21 -10.21
C ILE A 158 -2.19 -2.33 -9.25
N TYR A 159 -2.10 -3.38 -8.41
CA TYR A 159 -0.92 -3.57 -7.54
C TYR A 159 0.38 -3.71 -8.34
N GLN A 160 0.37 -4.41 -9.48
CA GLN A 160 1.56 -4.55 -10.30
C GLN A 160 1.86 -3.31 -11.13
N GLN A 161 0.85 -2.52 -11.49
CA GLN A 161 1.04 -1.19 -12.04
C GLN A 161 1.74 -0.28 -11.03
N LEU A 162 1.29 -0.32 -9.78
CA LEU A 162 1.92 0.34 -8.63
C LEU A 162 3.37 -0.09 -8.44
N THR A 163 3.63 -1.40 -8.37
CA THR A 163 4.97 -1.94 -8.20
C THR A 163 5.90 -1.52 -9.35
N LEU A 164 5.41 -1.53 -10.59
CA LEU A 164 6.17 -1.07 -11.75
C LEU A 164 6.48 0.42 -11.70
N ILE A 165 5.51 1.26 -11.34
CA ILE A 165 5.71 2.72 -11.21
C ILE A 165 6.77 3.01 -10.14
N ILE A 166 6.59 2.49 -8.92
CA ILE A 166 7.50 2.74 -7.80
C ILE A 166 8.92 2.25 -8.13
N SER A 167 9.06 1.03 -8.64
CA SER A 167 10.38 0.49 -9.00
C SER A 167 11.04 1.27 -10.14
N SER A 168 10.25 1.80 -11.10
CA SER A 168 10.77 2.64 -12.17
C SER A 168 11.29 3.99 -11.67
N GLU A 169 10.58 4.62 -10.72
CA GLU A 169 11.03 5.88 -10.12
C GLU A 169 12.33 5.68 -9.35
N ILE A 170 12.39 4.65 -8.49
CA ILE A 170 13.59 4.32 -7.71
C ILE A 170 14.77 4.03 -8.65
N PHE A 171 14.56 3.23 -9.70
CA PHE A 171 15.61 2.96 -10.69
C PHE A 171 16.10 4.24 -11.38
N LEU A 172 15.19 5.11 -11.82
CA LEU A 172 15.56 6.35 -12.50
C LEU A 172 16.30 7.32 -11.59
N ILE A 173 15.92 7.43 -10.33
CA ILE A 173 16.60 8.28 -9.34
C ILE A 173 18.04 7.80 -9.14
N ASN A 174 18.24 6.51 -8.84
CA ASN A 174 19.58 5.95 -8.64
C ASN A 174 20.45 6.04 -9.91
N LEU A 175 19.83 5.91 -11.10
CA LEU A 175 20.54 6.06 -12.37
C LEU A 175 20.93 7.52 -12.64
N LEU A 176 20.10 8.49 -12.24
CA LEU A 176 20.43 9.90 -12.30
C LEU A 176 21.55 10.26 -11.32
N GLU A 177 21.49 9.79 -10.08
CA GLU A 177 22.53 9.98 -9.06
C GLU A 177 23.88 9.43 -9.54
N MET A 178 23.90 8.27 -10.20
CA MET A 178 25.12 7.71 -10.80
C MET A 178 25.71 8.58 -11.92
N LEU A 179 24.86 9.25 -12.70
CA LEU A 179 25.26 10.04 -13.87
C LEU A 179 25.59 11.49 -13.51
N ASP A 180 25.08 12.00 -12.40
CA ASP A 180 25.31 13.36 -11.96
C ASP A 180 26.69 13.48 -11.29
N ASN A 181 27.66 13.95 -12.07
CA ASN A 181 29.04 14.17 -11.62
C ASN A 181 29.19 15.52 -10.89
N THR A 182 28.08 16.25 -10.68
CA THR A 182 28.05 17.41 -9.81
C THR A 182 27.52 16.99 -8.45
N ASN A 183 28.30 17.21 -7.39
CA ASN A 183 27.86 17.06 -5.98
C ASN A 183 26.76 18.09 -5.63
N LEU A 184 25.66 18.13 -6.38
CA LEU A 184 24.44 18.82 -6.00
C LEU A 184 23.67 17.87 -5.07
N ASN A 185 24.15 17.75 -3.83
CA ASN A 185 23.40 17.18 -2.71
C ASN A 185 22.21 18.08 -2.34
N ASP A 186 21.31 18.33 -3.28
CA ASP A 186 20.09 19.09 -3.06
C ASP A 186 18.91 18.12 -2.92
N GLU A 187 18.97 17.24 -1.91
CA GLU A 187 17.80 16.48 -1.43
C GLU A 187 16.59 17.43 -1.23
N LEU A 188 16.83 18.67 -0.81
CA LEU A 188 15.81 19.73 -0.76
C LEU A 188 15.25 20.07 -2.15
N MET A 189 16.08 20.21 -3.19
CA MET A 189 15.60 20.50 -4.55
C MET A 189 14.80 19.34 -5.10
N TYR A 190 15.26 18.10 -4.92
CA TYR A 190 14.50 16.91 -5.31
C TYR A 190 13.16 16.84 -4.58
N GLY A 191 13.16 17.14 -3.28
CA GLY A 191 11.97 17.19 -2.46
C GLY A 191 10.96 18.24 -2.93
N VAL A 192 11.43 19.47 -3.16
CA VAL A 192 10.60 20.58 -3.67
C VAL A 192 10.04 20.27 -5.06
N LEU A 193 10.87 19.73 -5.96
CA LEU A 193 10.48 19.40 -7.31
C LEU A 193 9.40 18.30 -7.32
N GLN A 194 9.55 17.28 -6.47
CA GLN A 194 8.54 16.24 -6.30
C GLN A 194 7.23 16.77 -5.73
N ILE A 195 7.27 17.70 -4.76
CA ILE A 195 6.05 18.36 -4.27
C ILE A 195 5.36 19.16 -5.37
N LEU A 196 6.12 19.86 -6.22
CA LEU A 196 5.57 20.62 -7.35
C LEU A 196 4.93 19.71 -8.39
N ILE A 197 5.59 18.61 -8.76
CA ILE A 197 5.05 17.58 -9.66
C ILE A 197 3.77 16.98 -9.07
N GLY A 198 3.81 16.58 -7.80
CA GLY A 198 2.67 16.00 -7.11
C GLY A 198 1.48 16.95 -7.06
N SER A 199 1.72 18.23 -6.77
CA SER A 199 0.71 19.29 -6.75
C SER A 199 0.14 19.57 -8.16
N PHE A 200 1.00 19.58 -9.18
CA PHE A 200 0.60 19.76 -10.57
C PHE A 200 -0.33 18.63 -11.02
N PHE A 201 0.05 17.36 -10.78
CA PHE A 201 -0.78 16.21 -11.10
C PHE A 201 -2.08 16.21 -10.28
N LEU A 202 -2.06 16.61 -9.00
CA LEU A 202 -3.29 16.72 -8.20
C LEU A 202 -4.28 17.67 -8.87
N ARG A 203 -3.78 18.86 -9.22
CA ARG A 203 -4.58 19.90 -9.87
C ARG A 203 -5.08 19.43 -11.22
N PHE A 204 -4.21 18.87 -12.05
CA PHE A 204 -4.55 18.40 -13.38
C PHE A 204 -5.57 17.25 -13.35
N THR A 205 -5.53 16.40 -12.33
CA THR A 205 -6.53 15.33 -12.08
C THR A 205 -7.91 15.88 -11.78
N PHE A 206 -8.01 17.03 -11.09
CA PHE A 206 -9.31 17.67 -10.85
C PHE A 206 -9.96 18.20 -12.14
N TYR A 207 -9.16 18.61 -13.13
CA TYR A 207 -9.67 19.30 -14.32
C TYR A 207 -9.80 18.40 -15.56
N SER A 208 -8.86 17.50 -15.85
CA SER A 208 -8.75 16.93 -17.20
C SER A 208 -8.14 15.53 -17.32
N LEU A 209 -7.56 14.96 -16.26
CA LEU A 209 -6.89 13.65 -16.36
C LEU A 209 -7.87 12.51 -16.08
N ASP A 210 -8.17 11.73 -17.12
CA ASP A 210 -8.86 10.45 -17.03
C ASP A 210 -7.93 9.30 -17.45
N PRO A 211 -7.91 8.17 -16.71
CA PRO A 211 -8.74 7.90 -15.55
C PRO A 211 -8.20 8.59 -14.28
N LYS A 212 -9.09 9.21 -13.50
CA LYS A 212 -8.72 10.02 -12.32
C LYS A 212 -7.87 9.31 -11.28
N TRP A 213 -8.04 8.00 -11.11
CA TRP A 213 -7.27 7.22 -10.12
C TRP A 213 -5.76 7.29 -10.39
N LEU A 214 -5.35 7.33 -11.66
CA LEU A 214 -3.95 7.34 -12.09
C LEU A 214 -3.30 8.70 -11.78
N GLY A 215 -4.03 9.78 -11.97
CA GLY A 215 -3.58 11.12 -11.60
C GLY A 215 -3.48 11.32 -10.08
N TYR A 216 -4.44 10.78 -9.31
CA TYR A 216 -4.35 10.77 -7.85
C TYR A 216 -3.18 9.93 -7.35
N LEU A 217 -2.90 8.80 -7.99
CA LEU A 217 -1.79 7.93 -7.65
C LEU A 217 -0.45 8.66 -7.80
N PHE A 218 -0.15 9.17 -9.00
CA PHE A 218 1.09 9.90 -9.25
C PHE A 218 1.24 11.12 -8.34
N SER A 219 0.15 11.86 -8.13
CA SER A 219 0.17 13.00 -7.24
C SER A 219 0.56 12.62 -5.81
N CYS A 220 -0.09 11.61 -5.23
CA CYS A 220 0.16 11.24 -3.84
C CYS A 220 1.55 10.65 -3.64
N PHE A 221 2.05 9.83 -4.58
CA PHE A 221 3.42 9.29 -4.50
C PHE A 221 4.46 10.40 -4.60
N ALA A 222 4.33 11.31 -5.56
CA ALA A 222 5.24 12.45 -5.70
C ALA A 222 5.24 13.34 -4.45
N LEU A 223 4.08 13.60 -3.84
CA LEU A 223 4.01 14.34 -2.58
C LEU A 223 4.73 13.62 -1.42
N VAL A 224 4.51 12.31 -1.26
CA VAL A 224 5.15 11.50 -0.21
C VAL A 224 6.67 11.44 -0.42
N ALA A 225 7.12 11.15 -1.65
CA ALA A 225 8.53 11.16 -2.00
C ALA A 225 9.16 12.53 -1.75
N GLY A 226 8.46 13.60 -2.12
CA GLY A 226 8.95 14.96 -1.92
C GLY A 226 9.20 15.32 -0.45
N VAL A 227 8.28 14.94 0.45
CA VAL A 227 8.48 15.15 1.88
C VAL A 227 9.58 14.24 2.44
N ALA A 228 9.73 13.01 1.92
CA ALA A 228 10.82 12.11 2.33
C ALA A 228 12.22 12.64 1.94
N PHE A 229 12.36 13.25 0.77
CA PHE A 229 13.62 13.90 0.39
C PHE A 229 13.91 15.16 1.24
N ILE A 230 12.88 15.92 1.60
CA ILE A 230 13.03 17.05 2.53
C ILE A 230 13.45 16.55 3.93
N ASP A 231 12.89 15.43 4.39
CA ASP A 231 13.30 14.78 5.64
C ASP A 231 14.79 14.41 5.62
N SER A 232 15.26 13.76 4.55
CA SER A 232 16.68 13.44 4.34
C SER A 232 17.57 14.69 4.45
N TYR A 233 17.14 15.79 3.81
CA TYR A 233 17.88 17.05 3.83
C TYR A 233 17.96 17.68 5.23
N ILE A 234 16.90 17.57 6.01
CA ILE A 234 16.82 18.23 7.33
C ILE A 234 17.85 17.64 8.29
N GLY A 235 18.27 16.37 8.12
CA GLY A 235 19.54 15.78 8.59
C GLY A 235 19.92 15.92 10.08
N GLY A 236 19.13 16.57 10.93
CA GLY A 236 19.53 17.01 12.26
C GLY A 236 18.43 16.99 13.33
N GLU A 237 17.17 16.78 12.95
CA GLU A 237 16.08 16.47 13.88
C GLU A 237 15.25 15.31 13.30
N GLU A 238 15.70 14.06 13.54
CA GLU A 238 14.99 12.82 13.12
C GLU A 238 13.48 12.88 13.43
N PHE A 239 13.12 13.60 14.50
CA PHE A 239 11.75 13.79 14.94
C PHE A 239 10.90 14.69 14.03
N LEU A 240 11.45 15.79 13.49
CA LEU A 240 10.71 16.79 12.71
C LEU A 240 10.27 16.23 11.36
N GLY A 241 11.16 15.49 10.70
CA GLY A 241 10.85 14.86 9.42
C GLY A 241 9.79 13.77 9.53
N ILE A 242 9.86 12.92 10.57
CA ILE A 242 8.82 11.94 10.88
C ILE A 242 7.46 12.62 11.10
N ILE A 243 7.41 13.75 11.83
CA ILE A 243 6.17 14.52 12.04
C ILE A 243 5.62 15.04 10.71
N LEU A 244 6.46 15.63 9.85
CA LEU A 244 6.04 16.15 8.55
C LEU A 244 5.44 15.06 7.66
N GLN A 245 6.06 13.88 7.61
CA GLN A 245 5.54 12.75 6.87
C GLN A 245 4.19 12.25 7.44
N LEU A 246 4.04 12.20 8.77
CA LEU A 246 2.78 11.83 9.42
C LEU A 246 1.66 12.85 9.16
N LEU A 247 1.97 14.15 9.21
CA LEU A 247 1.02 15.21 8.89
C LEU A 247 0.52 15.08 7.45
N LEU A 248 1.43 14.81 6.50
CA LEU A 248 1.06 14.55 5.11
C LEU A 248 0.17 13.31 5.00
N ALA A 249 0.52 12.20 5.66
CA ALA A 249 -0.26 10.97 5.63
C ALA A 249 -1.69 11.18 6.16
N ILE A 250 -1.84 11.90 7.27
CA ILE A 250 -3.15 12.30 7.85
C ILE A 250 -3.92 13.18 6.87
N LEU A 251 -3.25 14.15 6.24
CA LEU A 251 -3.85 15.04 5.25
C LEU A 251 -4.35 14.25 4.03
N LEU A 252 -3.60 13.27 3.53
CA LEU A 252 -4.01 12.40 2.44
C LEU A 252 -5.22 11.54 2.82
N ILE A 253 -5.23 10.96 4.02
CA ILE A 253 -6.38 10.18 4.52
C ILE A 253 -7.61 11.07 4.63
N TRP A 254 -7.48 12.28 5.19
CA TRP A 254 -8.57 13.25 5.25
C TRP A 254 -9.08 13.63 3.85
N LEU A 255 -8.16 13.90 2.92
CA LEU A 255 -8.49 14.22 1.54
C LEU A 255 -9.21 13.06 0.84
N SER A 256 -8.83 11.82 1.13
CA SER A 256 -9.47 10.61 0.58
C SER A 256 -10.91 10.45 1.05
N VAL A 257 -11.21 10.78 2.32
CA VAL A 257 -12.57 10.74 2.86
C VAL A 257 -13.42 11.80 2.17
N ARG A 258 -12.87 13.01 2.02
CA ARG A 258 -13.56 14.12 1.36
C ARG A 258 -13.86 13.84 -0.11
N LEU A 259 -12.94 13.20 -0.83
CA LEU A 259 -13.08 12.89 -2.24
C LEU A 259 -13.68 11.51 -2.51
N SER A 260 -13.95 10.71 -1.46
CA SER A 260 -14.39 9.31 -1.55
C SER A 260 -13.52 8.50 -2.52
N ASN A 261 -12.19 8.66 -2.43
CA ASN A 261 -11.24 8.06 -3.37
C ASN A 261 -10.33 7.03 -2.69
N GLU A 262 -10.43 5.78 -3.14
CA GLU A 262 -9.70 4.64 -2.58
C GLU A 262 -8.19 4.72 -2.85
N THR A 263 -7.76 5.33 -3.96
CA THR A 263 -6.34 5.46 -4.31
C THR A 263 -5.60 6.41 -3.38
N ILE A 264 -6.19 7.57 -3.06
CA ILE A 264 -5.61 8.51 -2.09
C ILE A 264 -5.58 7.86 -0.70
N LEU A 265 -6.65 7.14 -0.33
CA LEU A 265 -6.72 6.43 0.95
C LEU A 265 -5.60 5.38 1.05
N PHE A 266 -5.35 4.63 -0.02
CA PHE A 266 -4.29 3.63 -0.09
C PHE A 266 -2.92 4.26 0.16
N VAL A 267 -2.55 5.32 -0.58
CA VAL A 267 -1.24 5.96 -0.44
C VAL A 267 -1.08 6.62 0.93
N GLY A 268 -2.11 7.32 1.42
CA GLY A 268 -2.09 7.93 2.76
C GLY A 268 -1.97 6.89 3.88
N SER A 269 -2.70 5.78 3.77
CA SER A 269 -2.61 4.67 4.74
C SER A 269 -1.25 3.98 4.69
N PHE A 270 -0.67 3.79 3.50
CA PHE A 270 0.65 3.19 3.34
C PHE A 270 1.75 4.09 3.91
N SER A 271 1.69 5.40 3.64
CA SER A 271 2.60 6.39 4.23
C SER A 271 2.51 6.42 5.76
N LEU A 272 1.28 6.36 6.32
CA LEU A 272 1.09 6.26 7.77
C LEU A 272 1.66 4.95 8.32
N LEU A 273 1.47 3.84 7.61
CA LEU A 273 1.96 2.53 7.99
C LEU A 273 3.49 2.45 8.05
N ILE A 274 4.21 3.23 7.23
CA ILE A 274 5.67 3.31 7.27
C ILE A 274 6.13 4.24 8.41
N ASN A 275 5.51 5.41 8.53
CA ASN A 275 6.01 6.48 9.40
C ASN A 275 5.59 6.35 10.87
N LEU A 276 4.46 5.69 11.14
CA LEU A 276 4.00 5.47 12.51
C LEU A 276 4.92 4.50 13.27
N PRO A 277 5.37 3.36 12.70
CA PRO A 277 6.46 2.56 13.25
C PRO A 277 7.71 3.37 13.58
N ARG A 278 8.17 4.19 12.62
CA ARG A 278 9.35 5.07 12.77
C ARG A 278 9.21 6.00 13.98
N LEU A 279 8.04 6.64 14.14
CA LEU A 279 7.77 7.47 15.31
C LEU A 279 7.79 6.67 16.62
N ILE A 280 7.17 5.49 16.63
CA ILE A 280 7.11 4.63 17.82
C ILE A 280 8.53 4.20 18.22
N THR A 281 9.38 3.86 17.26
CA THR A 281 10.77 3.46 17.52
C THR A 281 11.63 4.63 17.96
N GLU A 282 11.39 5.82 17.43
CA GLU A 282 12.07 7.05 17.86
C GLU A 282 11.73 7.40 19.33
N ILE A 283 10.44 7.31 19.69
CA ILE A 283 9.97 7.56 21.06
C ILE A 283 10.39 6.43 22.02
N PHE A 284 10.46 5.19 21.53
CA PHE A 284 10.79 4.00 22.32
C PHE A 284 11.90 3.15 21.66
N PRO A 285 13.18 3.58 21.69
CA PRO A 285 14.27 2.96 20.93
C PRO A 285 14.47 1.46 21.17
N ASN A 286 14.21 1.00 22.40
CA ASN A 286 14.43 -0.40 22.79
C ASN A 286 13.15 -1.26 22.80
N LEU A 287 11.97 -0.65 22.61
CA LEU A 287 10.68 -1.33 22.77
C LEU A 287 9.74 -1.14 21.57
N GLY A 288 10.02 -0.19 20.68
CA GLY A 288 9.13 0.19 19.59
C GLY A 288 8.79 -0.97 18.66
N PHE A 289 9.77 -1.81 18.34
CA PHE A 289 9.57 -3.02 17.51
C PHE A 289 8.71 -4.08 18.20
N LEU A 290 8.83 -4.20 19.53
CA LEU A 290 8.05 -5.12 20.34
C LEU A 290 6.58 -4.64 20.43
N PHE A 291 6.36 -3.32 20.53
CA PHE A 291 5.04 -2.72 20.42
C PHE A 291 4.41 -2.95 19.05
N LEU A 292 5.16 -2.84 17.96
CA LEU A 292 4.68 -3.12 16.60
C LEU A 292 4.27 -4.59 16.44
N LEU A 293 5.06 -5.51 16.98
CA LEU A 293 4.77 -6.94 16.92
C LEU A 293 3.51 -7.31 17.72
N ILE A 294 3.37 -6.78 18.94
CA ILE A 294 2.17 -6.97 19.78
C ILE A 294 0.94 -6.37 19.11
N THR A 295 1.04 -5.14 18.63
CA THR A 295 -0.08 -4.41 18.00
C THR A 295 -0.49 -5.08 16.70
N GLY A 296 0.47 -5.46 15.86
CA GLY A 296 0.22 -6.20 14.62
C GLY A 296 -0.45 -7.55 14.88
N THR A 297 0.02 -8.29 15.87
CA THR A 297 -0.55 -9.58 16.27
C THR A 297 -1.99 -9.42 16.78
N LEU A 298 -2.24 -8.42 17.63
CA LEU A 298 -3.58 -8.06 18.09
C LEU A 298 -4.52 -7.70 16.94
N LEU A 299 -4.07 -6.92 15.97
CA LEU A 299 -4.85 -6.59 14.78
C LEU A 299 -5.20 -7.84 13.96
N ILE A 300 -4.27 -8.78 13.78
CA ILE A 300 -4.56 -10.07 13.13
C ILE A 300 -5.66 -10.82 13.89
N PHE A 301 -5.55 -10.96 15.22
CA PHE A 301 -6.56 -11.64 16.03
C PHE A 301 -7.94 -10.95 15.96
N VAL A 302 -7.98 -9.62 16.04
CA VAL A 302 -9.22 -8.83 15.92
C VAL A 302 -9.84 -9.03 14.55
N GLY A 303 -9.04 -8.95 13.48
CA GLY A 303 -9.52 -9.15 12.12
C GLY A 303 -10.02 -10.58 11.87
N LEU A 304 -9.36 -11.60 12.40
CA LEU A 304 -9.81 -13.00 12.35
C LEU A 304 -11.09 -13.21 13.15
N TYR A 305 -11.21 -12.61 14.34
CA TYR A 305 -12.42 -12.66 15.17
C TYR A 305 -13.62 -12.03 14.46
N LEU A 306 -13.44 -10.85 13.86
CA LEU A 306 -14.47 -10.18 13.06
C LEU A 306 -14.89 -11.04 11.85
N ASN A 307 -13.95 -11.75 11.22
CA ASN A 307 -14.25 -12.64 10.11
C ASN A 307 -14.99 -13.93 10.58
N ARG A 308 -14.66 -14.46 11.77
CA ARG A 308 -15.36 -15.59 12.37
C ARG A 308 -16.80 -15.26 12.77
N LEU A 309 -17.01 -14.11 13.41
CA LEU A 309 -18.37 -13.62 13.73
C LEU A 309 -19.24 -13.50 12.47
N ARG A 310 -18.64 -13.09 11.36
CA ARG A 310 -19.31 -13.03 10.06
C ARG A 310 -19.71 -14.41 9.54
N GLU A 311 -18.82 -15.40 9.59
CA GLU A 311 -19.16 -16.77 9.16
C GLU A 311 -20.31 -17.34 9.98
N SER A 312 -20.34 -17.09 11.29
CA SER A 312 -21.46 -17.51 12.14
C SER A 312 -22.78 -16.81 11.83
N ILE A 313 -22.74 -15.58 11.31
CA ILE A 313 -23.96 -14.84 10.91
C ILE A 313 -24.47 -15.31 9.54
N LYS A 314 -23.59 -15.78 8.64
CA LYS A 314 -24.00 -16.37 7.35
C LYS A 314 -24.64 -17.75 7.47
N SER A 315 -24.41 -18.46 8.56
CA SER A 315 -24.97 -19.79 8.84
C SER A 315 -26.31 -19.77 9.59
N ILE A 316 -26.86 -18.58 9.85
CA ILE A 316 -28.18 -18.35 10.45
C ILE A 316 -29.11 -17.86 9.33
#